data_AF-A0A3D0KD67-F1
#
_entry.id   AF-A0A3D0KD67-F1
#
_cell.length_a   1.000
_cell.length_b   1.000
_cell.length_c   1.000
_cell.angle_alpha   90.00
_cell.angle_beta   90.00
_cell.angle_gamma   90.00
#
_symmetry.space_group_name_H-M   'P 1'
#
loop_
_entity.id
_entity.type
_entity.pdbx_description
1 polymer ?
#
loop_
_entity_poly.entity_id
_entity_poly.type
_entity_poly.pdbx_seq_one_letter_code
_entity_poly.pdbx_strand_id
1 'polypeptide(L)'
;LKEDGKKAQSDKWMWVTRGGPPGKPSVLFDYDPSRGGQVPVRLLDDFQGILQADGYSGYGQVCRENGLTRIGCWDHARRKFVEASRAAPAKGKKGQPSKADVALSHIRKLYALEKAANELSDAERYRVRQEKSLPLLNTFKAWLEKNASKVLKGSLTRKAMDYTLNQWDTLVGYCKRGDLKISNAGAENAIRPFALGRKAWLFADTSQGAKASATCYSLIETAKANGLEPSAYIHHVLTHIGDAVTLEQLEALLPWNAELPASKKVAQYG
;
A
#
# COMPACT_ATOMS: atom_id res chain seq x y z
N LEU A 1 -5.18 7.78 -22.66
CA LEU A 1 -5.70 9.17 -22.54
C LEU A 1 -4.98 10.08 -23.51
N LYS A 2 -5.72 10.85 -24.30
CA LYS A 2 -5.19 11.89 -25.18
C LYS A 2 -4.77 13.09 -24.31
N GLU A 3 -3.49 13.45 -24.35
CA GLU A 3 -2.91 14.62 -23.68
C GLU A 3 -2.00 15.35 -24.67
N ASP A 4 -1.96 16.67 -24.58
CA ASP A 4 -1.05 17.48 -25.38
C ASP A 4 0.40 17.12 -25.05
N GLY A 5 1.17 16.72 -26.07
CA GLY A 5 2.60 16.41 -25.95
C GLY A 5 2.98 14.97 -25.59
N LYS A 6 2.04 14.02 -25.43
CA LYS A 6 2.35 12.58 -25.23
C LYS A 6 1.57 11.68 -26.19
N LYS A 7 2.23 10.62 -26.70
CA LYS A 7 1.56 9.59 -27.52
C LYS A 7 0.46 8.91 -26.70
N ALA A 8 -0.71 8.68 -27.30
CA ALA A 8 -1.87 8.06 -26.63
C ALA A 8 -1.58 6.67 -25.99
N GLN A 9 -0.48 6.02 -26.40
CA GLN A 9 0.00 4.71 -25.94
C GLN A 9 0.98 4.78 -24.75
N SER A 10 1.30 5.96 -24.19
CA SER A 10 2.22 6.05 -23.05
C SER A 10 1.57 5.51 -21.77
N ASP A 11 2.32 4.78 -20.96
CA ASP A 11 1.90 4.36 -19.62
C ASP A 11 1.50 5.58 -18.77
N LYS A 12 0.39 5.44 -18.03
CA LYS A 12 -0.19 6.46 -17.16
C LYS A 12 -0.48 5.87 -15.79
N TRP A 13 -0.39 6.70 -14.75
CA TRP A 13 -0.39 6.22 -13.38
C TRP A 13 -1.53 6.85 -12.58
N MET A 14 -2.24 5.99 -11.85
CA MET A 14 -3.13 6.39 -10.77
C MET A 14 -2.40 6.09 -9.47
N TRP A 15 -2.05 7.14 -8.75
CA TRP A 15 -1.44 7.08 -7.44
C TRP A 15 -2.54 6.99 -6.39
N VAL A 16 -2.31 6.16 -5.36
CA VAL A 16 -3.24 6.04 -4.23
C VAL A 16 -2.45 6.14 -2.95
N THR A 17 -2.84 7.10 -2.12
CA THR A 17 -2.32 7.29 -0.77
C THR A 17 -3.44 6.98 0.21
N ARG A 18 -3.15 6.14 1.21
CA ARG A 18 -4.03 5.92 2.35
C ARG A 18 -3.29 6.32 3.61
N GLY A 19 -3.90 7.15 4.44
CA GLY A 19 -3.26 7.70 5.64
C GLY A 19 -4.23 8.55 6.45
N GLY A 20 -3.76 9.72 6.87
CA GLY A 20 -4.51 10.66 7.70
C GLY A 20 -4.13 10.59 9.19
N PRO A 21 -4.50 11.61 9.99
CA PRO A 21 -4.30 11.57 11.43
C PRO A 21 -5.03 10.39 12.09
N PRO A 22 -4.64 9.99 13.31
CA PRO A 22 -5.37 8.99 14.08
C PRO A 22 -6.87 9.33 14.17
N GLY A 23 -7.73 8.36 13.84
CA GLY A 23 -9.18 8.53 13.83
C GLY A 23 -9.75 9.34 12.64
N LYS A 24 -8.91 9.87 11.76
CA LYS A 24 -9.31 10.68 10.59
C LYS A 24 -8.72 10.09 9.30
N PRO A 25 -9.11 8.87 8.92
CA PRO A 25 -8.52 8.20 7.77
C PRO A 25 -8.83 8.94 6.47
N SER A 26 -7.84 9.03 5.58
CA SER A 26 -7.95 9.58 4.23
C SER A 26 -7.52 8.58 3.17
N VAL A 27 -8.21 8.59 2.02
CA VAL A 27 -7.83 7.85 0.82
C VAL A 27 -7.84 8.84 -0.35
N LEU A 28 -6.67 9.12 -0.89
CA LEU A 28 -6.48 10.06 -1.99
C LEU A 28 -6.02 9.34 -3.24
N PHE A 29 -6.70 9.61 -4.35
CA PHE A 29 -6.33 9.19 -5.69
C PHE A 29 -5.81 10.42 -6.43
N ASP A 30 -4.69 10.27 -7.14
CA ASP A 30 -4.14 11.31 -7.99
C ASP A 30 -3.69 10.71 -9.32
N TYR A 31 -4.14 11.34 -10.41
CA TYR A 31 -3.72 10.96 -11.75
C TYR A 31 -2.47 11.75 -12.15
N ASP A 32 -1.42 11.03 -12.54
CA ASP A 32 -0.20 11.63 -13.08
C ASP A 32 0.29 10.83 -14.31
N PRO A 33 0.65 11.50 -15.42
CA PRO A 33 1.22 10.83 -16.59
C PRO A 33 2.70 10.44 -16.38
N SER A 34 3.27 10.67 -15.20
CA SER A 34 4.61 10.28 -14.78
C SER A 34 4.55 9.30 -13.60
N ARG A 35 5.54 8.39 -13.56
CA ARG A 35 5.84 7.60 -12.36
C ARG A 35 7.07 8.12 -11.60
N GLY A 36 7.70 9.18 -12.10
CA GLY A 36 8.99 9.66 -11.60
C GLY A 36 8.94 10.14 -10.15
N GLY A 37 10.12 10.26 -9.53
CA GLY A 37 10.26 10.61 -8.11
C GLY A 37 9.69 11.97 -7.71
N GLN A 38 9.55 12.89 -8.67
CA GLN A 38 8.90 14.19 -8.46
C GLN A 38 7.41 14.07 -8.11
N VAL A 39 6.76 12.97 -8.51
CA VAL A 39 5.32 12.80 -8.25
C VAL A 39 5.08 12.54 -6.76
N PRO A 40 5.73 11.55 -6.11
CA PRO A 40 5.64 11.41 -4.65
C PRO A 40 6.02 12.66 -3.86
N VAL A 41 7.00 13.46 -4.31
CA VAL A 41 7.38 14.73 -3.66
C VAL A 41 6.19 15.68 -3.63
N ARG A 42 5.55 15.92 -4.79
CA ARG A 42 4.33 16.74 -4.88
C ARG A 42 3.18 16.18 -4.04
N LEU A 43 2.96 14.87 -4.09
CA LEU A 43 1.80 14.23 -3.44
C LEU A 43 1.89 14.18 -1.92
N LEU A 44 3.10 14.21 -1.37
CA LEU A 44 3.37 14.13 0.07
C LEU A 44 4.02 15.42 0.57
N ASP A 45 3.76 16.53 -0.11
CA ASP A 45 4.27 17.84 0.28
C ASP A 45 3.89 18.15 1.73
N ASP A 46 4.84 18.69 2.50
CA ASP A 46 4.77 18.93 3.95
C ASP A 46 4.39 17.72 4.84
N PHE A 47 4.19 16.52 4.28
CA PHE A 47 3.92 15.34 5.08
C PHE A 47 5.16 14.99 5.92
N GLN A 48 4.92 14.62 7.18
CA GLN A 48 5.93 14.09 8.08
C GLN A 48 5.48 12.75 8.64
N GLY A 49 6.42 11.80 8.72
CA GLY A 49 6.18 10.52 9.36
C GLY A 49 6.68 9.33 8.55
N ILE A 50 5.84 8.31 8.44
CA ILE A 50 6.22 7.01 7.89
C ILE A 50 5.53 6.79 6.55
N LEU A 51 6.33 6.54 5.51
CA LEU A 51 5.85 6.11 4.21
C LEU A 51 5.96 4.58 4.09
N GLN A 52 4.82 3.90 4.08
CA GLN A 52 4.77 2.46 3.77
C GLN A 52 4.52 2.24 2.28
N ALA A 53 5.50 1.67 1.58
CA ALA A 53 5.43 1.42 0.14
C ALA A 53 6.10 0.11 -0.26
N ASP A 54 6.00 -0.24 -1.55
CA ASP A 54 6.78 -1.33 -2.15
C ASP A 54 8.27 -0.94 -2.28
N GLY A 55 9.04 -1.69 -3.06
CA GLY A 55 10.47 -1.42 -3.29
C GLY A 55 10.77 -0.45 -4.43
N TYR A 56 9.79 0.33 -4.92
CA TYR A 56 10.00 1.23 -6.04
C TYR A 56 10.98 2.35 -5.70
N SER A 57 11.97 2.59 -6.57
CA SER A 57 13.03 3.58 -6.33
C SER A 57 12.53 5.03 -6.40
N GLY A 58 11.41 5.29 -7.07
CA GLY A 58 10.83 6.64 -7.19
C GLY A 58 10.48 7.28 -5.84
N TYR A 59 10.16 6.48 -4.81
CA TYR A 59 9.93 6.99 -3.45
C TYR A 59 11.20 7.49 -2.75
N GLY A 60 12.38 7.17 -3.27
CA GLY A 60 13.64 7.56 -2.63
C GLY A 60 13.84 9.08 -2.57
N GLN A 61 13.31 9.82 -3.55
CA GLN A 61 13.42 11.28 -3.58
C GLN A 61 12.64 11.92 -2.43
N VAL A 62 11.33 11.64 -2.32
CA VAL A 62 10.48 12.18 -1.25
C VAL A 62 10.95 11.78 0.15
N CYS A 63 11.50 10.58 0.33
CA CYS A 63 12.09 10.19 1.62
C CYS A 63 13.28 11.06 2.02
N ARG A 64 14.09 11.52 1.07
CA ARG A 64 15.22 12.40 1.35
C ARG A 64 14.78 13.84 1.54
N GLU A 65 13.92 14.35 0.67
CA GLU A 65 13.49 15.75 0.69
C GLU A 65 12.62 16.06 1.91
N ASN A 66 11.71 15.16 2.30
CA ASN A 66 10.77 15.37 3.41
C ASN A 66 11.20 14.65 4.70
N GLY A 67 12.40 14.05 4.73
CA GLY A 67 12.89 13.30 5.90
C GLY A 67 12.02 12.10 6.31
N LEU A 68 11.26 11.50 5.38
CA LEU A 68 10.32 10.43 5.70
C LEU A 68 11.03 9.12 6.03
N THR A 69 10.55 8.45 7.09
CA THR A 69 10.96 7.07 7.36
C THR A 69 10.20 6.13 6.43
N ARG A 70 10.93 5.43 5.55
CA ARG A 70 10.33 4.42 4.68
C ARG A 70 10.25 3.06 5.37
N ILE A 71 9.08 2.42 5.30
CA ILE A 71 8.91 1.01 5.63
C ILE A 71 8.37 0.23 4.42
N GLY A 72 8.69 -1.06 4.39
CA GLY A 72 8.37 -1.96 3.29
C GLY A 72 7.04 -2.69 3.49
N CYS A 73 6.62 -3.40 2.45
CA CYS A 73 5.47 -4.30 2.48
C CYS A 73 5.90 -5.74 2.19
N TRP A 74 5.65 -6.65 3.12
CA TRP A 74 6.00 -8.06 2.99
C TRP A 74 5.21 -8.79 1.88
N ASP A 75 4.04 -8.30 1.47
CA ASP A 75 3.29 -8.92 0.38
C ASP A 75 4.06 -8.87 -0.95
N HIS A 76 4.87 -7.83 -1.17
CA HIS A 76 5.71 -7.71 -2.37
C HIS A 76 6.85 -8.73 -2.36
N ALA A 77 7.52 -8.91 -1.22
CA ALA A 77 8.53 -9.96 -1.06
C ALA A 77 7.91 -11.35 -1.21
N ARG A 78 6.77 -11.59 -0.55
CA ARG A 78 6.01 -12.83 -0.62
C ARG A 78 5.59 -13.17 -2.05
N ARG A 79 5.05 -12.21 -2.81
CA ARG A 79 4.59 -12.40 -4.19
C ARG A 79 5.71 -12.93 -5.09
N LYS A 80 6.93 -12.39 -4.96
CA LYS A 80 8.10 -12.87 -5.71
C LYS A 80 8.47 -14.31 -5.38
N PHE A 81 8.38 -14.72 -4.11
CA PHE A 81 8.61 -16.11 -3.73
C PHE A 81 7.48 -17.04 -4.19
N VAL A 82 6.22 -16.57 -4.22
CA VAL A 82 5.09 -17.33 -4.79
C VAL A 82 5.31 -17.56 -6.29
N GLU A 83 5.70 -16.53 -7.04
CA GLU A 83 6.04 -16.64 -8.46
C GLU A 83 7.19 -17.63 -8.68
N ALA A 84 8.24 -17.54 -7.87
CA ALA A 84 9.38 -18.46 -7.93
C ALA A 84 9.01 -19.91 -7.61
N SER A 85 8.15 -20.14 -6.61
CA SER A 85 7.65 -21.46 -6.23
C SER A 85 6.79 -22.07 -7.34
N ARG A 86 5.90 -21.28 -7.96
CA ARG A 86 5.03 -21.73 -9.07
C ARG A 86 5.81 -22.06 -10.34
N ALA A 87 6.89 -21.34 -10.61
CA ALA A 87 7.74 -21.56 -11.77
C ALA A 87 8.77 -22.69 -11.59
N ALA A 88 8.93 -23.21 -10.37
CA ALA A 88 9.83 -24.34 -10.13
C ALA A 88 9.28 -25.60 -10.84
N PRO A 89 10.14 -26.44 -11.44
CA PRO A 89 9.70 -27.70 -12.03
C PRO A 89 8.90 -28.51 -11.01
N ALA A 90 7.79 -29.11 -11.44
CA ALA A 90 6.94 -29.94 -10.59
C ALA A 90 7.80 -30.98 -9.86
N LYS A 91 7.97 -30.79 -8.53
CA LYS A 91 8.73 -31.62 -7.58
C LYS A 91 9.73 -32.57 -8.25
N GLY A 92 10.85 -32.03 -8.74
CA GLY A 92 11.99 -32.85 -9.14
C GLY A 92 12.43 -33.75 -7.96
N LYS A 93 12.30 -35.07 -8.15
CA LYS A 93 12.78 -36.20 -7.33
C LYS A 93 12.93 -35.94 -5.80
N LYS A 94 12.02 -36.54 -5.01
CA LYS A 94 12.05 -36.76 -3.53
C LYS A 94 11.43 -35.71 -2.59
N GLY A 95 10.38 -34.99 -3.00
CA GLY A 95 9.49 -34.30 -2.04
C GLY A 95 10.11 -33.19 -1.18
N GLN A 96 11.37 -32.78 -1.43
CA GLN A 96 12.03 -31.71 -0.69
C GLN A 96 11.45 -30.34 -1.10
N PRO A 97 11.20 -29.43 -0.14
CA PRO A 97 10.73 -28.08 -0.45
C PRO A 97 11.80 -27.30 -1.21
N SER A 98 11.40 -26.55 -2.24
CA SER A 98 12.32 -25.63 -2.92
C SER A 98 12.76 -24.53 -1.96
N LYS A 99 13.86 -23.82 -2.28
CA LYS A 99 14.26 -22.65 -1.48
C LYS A 99 13.18 -21.56 -1.46
N ALA A 100 12.39 -21.43 -2.53
CA ALA A 100 11.24 -20.53 -2.53
C ALA A 100 10.18 -20.98 -1.50
N ASP A 101 9.90 -22.28 -1.41
CA ASP A 101 8.94 -22.82 -0.43
C ASP A 101 9.41 -22.65 1.02
N VAL A 102 10.71 -22.82 1.26
CA VAL A 102 11.33 -22.56 2.57
C VAL A 102 11.18 -21.08 2.93
N ALA A 103 11.49 -20.16 2.02
CA ALA A 103 11.28 -18.73 2.26
C ALA A 103 9.81 -18.38 2.54
N LEU A 104 8.87 -18.96 1.79
CA LEU A 104 7.44 -18.83 2.05
C LEU A 104 7.02 -19.38 3.42
N SER A 105 7.72 -20.39 3.95
CA SER A 105 7.47 -20.90 5.30
C SER A 105 7.88 -19.90 6.38
N HIS A 106 9.00 -19.20 6.21
CA HIS A 106 9.41 -18.13 7.12
C HIS A 106 8.41 -16.98 7.11
N ILE A 107 8.03 -16.52 5.91
CA ILE A 107 7.05 -15.44 5.75
C ILE A 107 5.70 -15.84 6.37
N ARG A 108 5.24 -17.08 6.16
CA ARG A 108 3.99 -17.58 6.77
C ARG A 108 3.99 -17.49 8.30
N LYS A 109 5.13 -17.78 8.96
CA LYS A 109 5.25 -17.66 10.42
C LYS A 109 5.08 -16.20 10.88
N LEU A 110 5.62 -15.24 10.13
CA LEU A 110 5.45 -13.81 10.43
C LEU A 110 3.98 -13.39 10.34
N TYR A 111 3.29 -13.75 9.24
CA TYR A 111 1.87 -13.44 9.10
C TYR A 111 0.98 -14.17 10.12
N ALA A 112 1.37 -15.36 10.58
CA ALA A 112 0.66 -16.05 11.66
C ALA A 112 0.75 -15.26 12.99
N LEU A 113 1.92 -14.71 13.31
CA LEU A 113 2.09 -13.83 14.47
C LEU A 113 1.26 -12.55 14.34
N GLU A 114 1.30 -11.90 13.17
CA GLU A 114 0.52 -10.67 12.94
C GLU A 114 -0.98 -10.91 13.02
N LYS A 115 -1.46 -12.06 12.49
CA LYS A 115 -2.86 -12.46 12.63
C LYS A 115 -3.25 -12.68 14.10
N ALA A 116 -2.40 -13.35 14.88
CA ALA A 116 -2.65 -13.57 16.30
C ALA A 116 -2.59 -12.27 17.12
N ALA A 117 -1.87 -11.25 16.63
CA ALA A 117 -1.70 -9.96 17.29
C ALA A 117 -2.63 -8.86 16.77
N ASN A 118 -3.64 -9.20 15.94
CA ASN A 118 -4.49 -8.21 15.28
C ASN A 118 -5.30 -7.38 16.29
N GLU A 119 -5.91 -8.05 17.26
CA GLU A 119 -6.77 -7.44 18.30
C GLU A 119 -5.98 -6.90 19.51
N LEU A 120 -4.65 -7.01 19.49
CA LEU A 120 -3.82 -6.47 20.55
C LEU A 120 -3.68 -4.94 20.42
N SER A 121 -3.46 -4.27 21.55
CA SER A 121 -3.05 -2.86 21.55
C SER A 121 -1.72 -2.67 20.82
N ASP A 122 -1.42 -1.44 20.39
CA ASP A 122 -0.15 -1.15 19.73
C ASP A 122 1.06 -1.49 20.62
N ALA A 123 0.97 -1.25 21.93
CA ALA A 123 2.03 -1.59 22.88
C ALA A 123 2.27 -3.11 22.97
N GLU A 124 1.20 -3.91 23.07
CA GLU A 124 1.30 -5.38 23.11
C GLU A 124 1.79 -5.94 21.77
N ARG A 125 1.28 -5.42 20.65
CA ARG A 125 1.73 -5.82 19.30
C ARG A 125 3.21 -5.53 19.11
N TYR A 126 3.69 -4.38 19.58
CA TYR A 126 5.12 -4.06 19.60
C TYR A 126 5.93 -5.07 20.41
N ARG A 127 5.51 -5.41 21.64
CA ARG A 127 6.18 -6.42 22.48
C ARG A 127 6.24 -7.79 21.80
N VAL A 128 5.13 -8.26 21.25
CA VAL A 128 5.08 -9.53 20.48
C VAL A 128 6.07 -9.50 19.32
N ARG A 129 6.19 -8.37 18.62
CA ARG A 129 7.16 -8.23 17.53
C ARG A 129 8.61 -8.29 18.02
N GLN A 130 8.92 -7.66 19.15
CA GLN A 130 10.27 -7.72 19.73
C GLN A 130 10.62 -9.15 20.18
N GLU A 131 9.71 -9.82 20.89
CA GLU A 131 9.95 -11.13 21.51
C GLU A 131 9.88 -12.29 20.50
N LYS A 132 9.03 -12.19 19.46
CA LYS A 132 8.73 -13.30 18.54
C LYS A 132 9.09 -13.00 17.09
N SER A 133 8.68 -11.86 16.55
CA SER A 133 8.90 -11.55 15.12
C SER A 133 10.37 -11.28 14.81
N LEU A 134 11.08 -10.49 15.62
CA LEU A 134 12.49 -10.17 15.39
C LEU A 134 13.41 -11.41 15.39
N PRO A 135 13.32 -12.37 16.32
CA PRO A 135 14.09 -13.61 16.23
C PRO A 135 13.83 -14.42 14.96
N LEU A 136 12.57 -14.48 14.50
CA LEU A 136 12.22 -15.14 13.24
C LEU A 136 12.78 -14.41 12.02
N LEU A 137 12.75 -13.07 12.03
CA LEU A 137 13.34 -12.23 11.01
C LEU A 137 14.86 -12.44 10.93
N ASN A 138 15.56 -12.40 12.07
CA ASN A 138 17.01 -12.62 12.12
C ASN A 138 17.40 -14.00 11.58
N THR A 139 16.66 -15.04 12.00
CA THR A 139 16.83 -16.40 11.48
C THR A 139 16.62 -16.44 9.96
N PHE A 140 15.60 -15.74 9.46
CA PHE A 140 15.30 -15.71 8.04
C PHE A 140 16.36 -14.93 7.24
N LYS A 141 16.86 -13.80 7.75
CA LYS A 141 17.93 -13.02 7.13
C LYS A 141 19.19 -13.87 6.94
N ALA A 142 19.66 -14.49 8.03
CA ALA A 142 20.83 -15.35 8.01
C ALA A 142 20.65 -16.52 7.02
N TRP A 143 19.44 -17.08 6.97
CA TRP A 143 19.11 -18.11 5.97
C TRP A 143 19.17 -17.56 4.54
N LEU A 144 18.63 -16.38 4.25
CA LEU A 144 18.69 -15.75 2.93
C LEU A 144 20.15 -15.50 2.51
N GLU A 145 20.96 -14.88 3.37
CA GLU A 145 22.37 -14.56 3.11
C GLU A 145 23.19 -15.83 2.82
N LYS A 146 23.00 -16.89 3.62
CA LYS A 146 23.66 -18.18 3.42
C LYS A 146 23.29 -18.88 2.12
N ASN A 147 22.09 -18.62 1.59
CA ASN A 147 21.55 -19.36 0.46
C ASN A 147 21.54 -18.59 -0.86
N ALA A 148 21.53 -17.26 -0.87
CA ALA A 148 21.41 -16.45 -2.08
C ALA A 148 22.51 -16.76 -3.11
N SER A 149 23.76 -16.91 -2.65
CA SER A 149 24.91 -17.27 -3.49
C SER A 149 24.83 -18.68 -4.10
N LYS A 150 24.06 -19.58 -3.47
CA LYS A 150 23.86 -20.98 -3.90
C LYS A 150 22.72 -21.15 -4.89
N VAL A 151 22.03 -20.06 -5.25
CA VAL A 151 20.94 -20.06 -6.23
C VAL A 151 21.42 -19.45 -7.53
N LEU A 152 21.08 -20.11 -8.64
CA LEU A 152 21.42 -19.66 -9.99
C LEU A 152 21.06 -18.19 -10.19
N LYS A 153 22.06 -17.40 -10.61
CA LYS A 153 21.90 -15.97 -10.92
C LYS A 153 20.81 -15.78 -11.98
N GLY A 154 19.93 -14.80 -11.78
CA GLY A 154 18.84 -14.50 -12.72
C GLY A 154 17.58 -15.37 -12.59
N SER A 155 17.63 -16.49 -11.86
CA SER A 155 16.42 -17.27 -11.54
C SER A 155 15.40 -16.48 -10.74
N LEU A 156 14.12 -16.85 -10.80
CA LEU A 156 13.06 -16.19 -10.02
C LEU A 156 13.32 -16.28 -8.51
N THR A 157 13.81 -17.43 -8.02
CA THR A 157 14.21 -17.60 -6.63
C THR A 157 15.33 -16.63 -6.24
N ARG A 158 16.35 -16.48 -7.09
CA ARG A 158 17.44 -15.53 -6.82
C ARG A 158 16.92 -14.09 -6.80
N LYS A 159 16.10 -13.70 -7.77
CA LYS A 159 15.45 -12.38 -7.83
C LYS A 159 14.61 -12.09 -6.58
N ALA A 160 13.89 -13.08 -6.05
CA ALA A 160 13.11 -12.95 -4.83
C ALA A 160 14.01 -12.76 -3.58
N MET A 161 15.10 -13.53 -3.48
CA MET A 161 16.09 -13.39 -2.41
C MET A 161 16.78 -12.03 -2.44
N ASP A 162 17.29 -11.63 -3.61
CA ASP A 162 17.98 -10.34 -3.78
C ASP A 162 17.04 -9.17 -3.47
N TYR A 163 15.78 -9.21 -3.95
CA TYR A 163 14.79 -8.19 -3.58
C TYR A 163 14.58 -8.12 -2.06
N THR A 164 14.40 -9.26 -1.41
CA THR A 164 14.10 -9.31 0.03
C THR A 164 15.29 -8.80 0.85
N LEU A 165 16.52 -9.16 0.48
CA LEU A 165 17.75 -8.67 1.12
C LEU A 165 17.96 -7.17 0.89
N ASN A 166 17.76 -6.70 -0.35
CA ASN A 166 17.91 -5.28 -0.69
C ASN A 166 16.85 -4.39 -0.01
N GLN A 167 15.70 -4.95 0.35
CA GLN A 167 14.62 -4.25 1.05
C GLN A 167 14.60 -4.57 2.55
N TRP A 168 15.60 -5.28 3.09
CA TRP A 168 15.51 -5.83 4.44
C TRP A 168 15.24 -4.77 5.50
N ASP A 169 15.97 -3.65 5.47
CA ASP A 169 15.86 -2.59 6.48
C ASP A 169 14.48 -1.91 6.46
N THR A 170 13.84 -1.81 5.28
CA THR A 170 12.48 -1.30 5.18
C THR A 170 11.46 -2.36 5.60
N LEU A 171 11.68 -3.63 5.23
CA LEU A 171 10.81 -4.77 5.56
C LEU A 171 10.75 -5.08 7.05
N VAL A 172 11.81 -4.87 7.82
CA VAL A 172 11.77 -4.99 9.30
C VAL A 172 11.17 -3.76 9.98
N GLY A 173 10.92 -2.68 9.22
CA GLY A 173 10.44 -1.40 9.74
C GLY A 173 9.12 -1.48 10.51
N TYR A 174 8.22 -2.40 10.15
CA TYR A 174 6.95 -2.60 10.87
C TYR A 174 7.15 -3.07 12.33
N CYS A 175 8.32 -3.63 12.67
CA CYS A 175 8.65 -4.00 14.05
C CYS A 175 9.02 -2.81 14.93
N LYS A 176 9.25 -1.62 14.35
CA LYS A 176 9.70 -0.44 15.11
C LYS A 176 8.58 0.20 15.95
N ARG A 177 7.32 0.02 15.56
CA ARG A 177 6.14 0.56 16.28
C ARG A 177 4.97 -0.42 16.17
N GLY A 178 4.04 -0.35 17.12
CA GLY A 178 2.86 -1.23 17.18
C GLY A 178 1.78 -0.93 16.15
N ASP A 179 1.57 0.35 15.84
CA ASP A 179 0.54 0.85 14.93
C ASP A 179 0.80 0.51 13.46
N LEU A 180 2.07 0.25 13.12
CA LEU A 180 2.49 -0.11 11.76
C LEU A 180 2.00 -1.51 11.38
N LYS A 181 1.76 -1.72 10.09
CA LYS A 181 1.27 -2.99 9.54
C LYS A 181 2.39 -3.69 8.77
N ILE A 182 2.41 -5.03 8.78
CA ILE A 182 3.37 -5.83 8.00
C ILE A 182 3.19 -5.67 6.47
N SER A 183 1.99 -5.24 6.05
CA SER A 183 1.59 -5.08 4.65
C SER A 183 0.89 -3.74 4.40
N ASN A 184 1.01 -3.24 3.17
CA ASN A 184 0.26 -2.08 2.67
C ASN A 184 -1.10 -2.46 2.02
N ALA A 185 -1.65 -3.64 2.34
CA ALA A 185 -2.89 -4.15 1.75
C ALA A 185 -4.06 -3.17 1.79
N GLY A 186 -4.13 -2.27 2.78
CA GLY A 186 -5.15 -1.21 2.82
C GLY A 186 -5.12 -0.30 1.59
N ALA A 187 -3.94 0.12 1.13
CA ALA A 187 -3.78 0.90 -0.09
C ALA A 187 -4.05 0.06 -1.36
N GLU A 188 -3.59 -1.20 -1.38
CA GLU A 188 -3.89 -2.12 -2.51
C GLU A 188 -5.40 -2.42 -2.65
N ASN A 189 -6.12 -2.51 -1.53
CA ASN A 189 -7.57 -2.70 -1.52
C ASN A 189 -8.31 -1.44 -1.96
N ALA A 190 -7.85 -0.26 -1.55
CA ALA A 190 -8.43 1.02 -1.97
C ALA A 190 -8.38 1.22 -3.49
N ILE A 191 -7.27 0.86 -4.15
CA ILE A 191 -7.15 1.02 -5.61
C ILE A 191 -7.94 -0.03 -6.42
N ARG A 192 -8.33 -1.17 -5.81
CA ARG A 192 -8.95 -2.30 -6.53
C ARG A 192 -10.27 -1.93 -7.23
N PRO A 193 -11.23 -1.22 -6.60
CA PRO A 193 -12.44 -0.75 -7.28
C PRO A 193 -12.16 0.07 -8.55
N PHE A 194 -11.19 0.99 -8.50
CA PHE A 194 -10.76 1.75 -9.68
C PHE A 194 -10.16 0.84 -10.74
N ALA A 195 -9.28 -0.10 -10.35
CA ALA A 195 -8.63 -1.02 -11.27
C ALA A 195 -9.59 -1.98 -11.99
N LEU A 196 -10.74 -2.28 -11.38
CA LEU A 196 -11.85 -3.02 -12.00
C LEU A 196 -12.69 -2.11 -12.89
N GLY A 197 -13.10 -0.94 -12.39
CA GLY A 197 -13.92 0.03 -13.13
C GLY A 197 -13.27 0.48 -14.44
N ARG A 198 -11.97 0.80 -14.43
CA ARG A 198 -11.22 1.20 -15.63
C ARG A 198 -11.27 0.18 -16.78
N LYS A 199 -11.44 -1.12 -16.47
CA LYS A 199 -11.55 -2.16 -17.51
C LYS A 199 -12.90 -2.10 -18.24
N ALA A 200 -13.91 -1.49 -17.61
CA ALA A 200 -15.25 -1.32 -18.17
C ALA A 200 -15.47 0.05 -18.82
N TRP A 201 -14.62 1.04 -18.56
CA TRP A 201 -14.75 2.41 -19.11
C TRP A 201 -14.04 2.58 -20.46
N LEU A 202 -14.54 1.89 -21.47
CA LEU A 202 -13.95 1.84 -22.82
C LEU A 202 -13.81 3.21 -23.54
N PHE A 203 -14.41 4.29 -23.00
CA PHE A 203 -14.41 5.63 -23.59
C PHE A 203 -13.91 6.76 -22.68
N ALA A 204 -13.44 6.44 -21.46
CA ALA A 204 -12.88 7.44 -20.54
C ALA A 204 -11.42 7.74 -20.90
N ASP A 205 -11.19 8.48 -22.00
CA ASP A 205 -9.87 8.62 -22.62
C ASP A 205 -9.26 10.04 -22.55
N THR A 206 -9.68 10.87 -21.59
CA THR A 206 -9.10 12.21 -21.37
C THR A 206 -8.43 12.32 -20.00
N SER A 207 -7.37 13.15 -19.91
CA SER A 207 -6.72 13.46 -18.63
C SER A 207 -7.67 14.14 -17.64
N GLN A 208 -8.56 14.99 -18.15
CA GLN A 208 -9.61 15.63 -17.36
C GLN A 208 -10.56 14.59 -16.75
N GLY A 209 -10.99 13.59 -17.52
CA GLY A 209 -11.82 12.50 -17.01
C GLY A 209 -11.11 11.64 -15.95
N ALA A 210 -9.80 11.42 -16.10
CA ALA A 210 -9.01 10.71 -15.10
C ALA A 210 -8.85 11.51 -13.79
N LYS A 211 -8.63 12.82 -13.87
CA LYS A 211 -8.58 13.72 -12.70
C LYS A 211 -9.93 13.81 -11.99
N ALA A 212 -11.03 13.92 -12.74
CA ALA A 212 -12.37 13.90 -12.19
C ALA A 212 -12.65 12.57 -11.47
N SER A 213 -12.29 11.45 -12.10
CA SER A 213 -12.40 10.12 -11.48
C SER A 213 -11.59 10.04 -10.19
N ALA A 214 -10.33 10.49 -10.20
CA ALA A 214 -9.48 10.51 -9.01
C ALA A 214 -10.13 11.31 -7.85
N THR A 215 -10.73 12.46 -8.16
CA THR A 215 -11.46 13.27 -7.17
C THR A 215 -12.66 12.51 -6.59
N CYS A 216 -13.51 11.93 -7.44
CA CYS A 216 -14.67 11.15 -6.99
C CYS A 216 -14.27 9.94 -6.13
N TYR A 217 -13.26 9.17 -6.55
CA TYR A 217 -12.77 8.02 -5.78
C TYR A 217 -12.17 8.45 -4.44
N SER A 218 -11.49 9.60 -4.38
CA SER A 218 -10.94 10.12 -3.13
C SER A 218 -12.05 10.43 -2.12
N LEU A 219 -13.11 11.11 -2.55
CA LEU A 219 -14.26 11.43 -1.70
C LEU A 219 -14.99 10.16 -1.24
N ILE A 220 -15.27 9.24 -2.17
CA ILE A 220 -16.01 8.00 -1.88
C ILE A 220 -15.22 7.08 -0.94
N GLU A 221 -13.95 6.81 -1.24
CA GLU A 221 -13.15 5.89 -0.42
C GLU A 221 -12.78 6.50 0.93
N THR A 222 -12.63 7.83 1.02
CA THR A 222 -12.48 8.52 2.31
C THR A 222 -13.77 8.45 3.13
N ALA A 223 -14.93 8.69 2.53
CA ALA A 223 -16.22 8.56 3.23
C ALA A 223 -16.41 7.15 3.82
N LYS A 224 -16.14 6.11 3.01
CA LYS A 224 -16.18 4.71 3.48
C LYS A 224 -15.21 4.44 4.61
N ALA A 225 -13.98 4.97 4.52
CA ALA A 225 -12.98 4.82 5.57
C ALA A 225 -13.39 5.46 6.90
N ASN A 226 -14.25 6.49 6.85
CA ASN A 226 -14.84 7.16 8.02
C ASN A 226 -16.22 6.59 8.40
N GLY A 227 -16.66 5.48 7.80
CA GLY A 227 -17.91 4.82 8.14
C GLY A 227 -19.17 5.49 7.60
N LEU A 228 -19.04 6.48 6.71
CA LEU A 228 -20.19 7.18 6.12
C LEU A 228 -20.76 6.42 4.92
N GLU A 229 -22.06 6.60 4.68
CA GLU A 229 -22.69 6.17 3.44
C GLU A 229 -22.25 7.09 2.28
N PRO A 230 -21.60 6.57 1.22
CA PRO A 230 -20.99 7.41 0.19
C PRO A 230 -21.98 8.32 -0.55
N SER A 231 -23.19 7.86 -0.86
CA SER A 231 -24.17 8.68 -1.58
C SER A 231 -24.63 9.87 -0.74
N ALA A 232 -24.90 9.66 0.56
CA ALA A 232 -25.26 10.70 1.50
C ALA A 232 -24.12 11.71 1.68
N TYR A 233 -22.88 11.25 1.78
CA TYR A 233 -21.71 12.12 1.88
C TYR A 233 -21.51 12.97 0.63
N ILE A 234 -21.55 12.37 -0.57
CA ILE A 234 -21.43 13.13 -1.81
C ILE A 234 -22.56 14.15 -1.97
N HIS A 235 -23.79 13.78 -1.63
CA HIS A 235 -24.91 14.72 -1.63
C HIS A 235 -24.65 15.88 -0.68
N HIS A 236 -24.24 15.60 0.56
CA HIS A 236 -23.89 16.62 1.55
C HIS A 236 -22.82 17.58 1.04
N VAL A 237 -21.71 17.07 0.49
CA VAL A 237 -20.66 17.93 -0.09
C VAL A 237 -21.23 18.79 -1.22
N LEU A 238 -21.94 18.19 -2.18
CA LEU A 238 -22.48 18.93 -3.34
C LEU A 238 -23.50 20.01 -2.95
N THR A 239 -24.29 19.78 -1.89
CA THR A 239 -25.26 20.75 -1.39
C THR A 239 -24.61 21.97 -0.73
N HIS A 240 -23.45 21.80 -0.07
CA HIS A 240 -22.88 22.84 0.79
C HIS A 240 -21.56 23.43 0.26
N ILE A 241 -20.90 22.78 -0.70
CA ILE A 241 -19.58 23.22 -1.20
C ILE A 241 -19.61 24.60 -1.86
N GLY A 242 -20.74 25.00 -2.45
CA GLY A 242 -20.89 26.33 -3.06
C GLY A 242 -20.87 27.48 -2.05
N ASP A 243 -21.28 27.22 -0.81
CA ASP A 243 -21.34 28.21 0.27
C ASP A 243 -20.08 28.19 1.16
N ALA A 244 -19.24 27.16 1.03
CA ALA A 244 -18.02 26.98 1.80
C ALA A 244 -16.85 27.80 1.22
N VAL A 245 -16.76 29.06 1.64
CA VAL A 245 -15.76 30.03 1.15
C VAL A 245 -14.56 30.21 2.10
N THR A 246 -14.67 29.74 3.35
CA THR A 246 -13.55 29.73 4.31
C THR A 246 -12.98 28.33 4.51
N LEU A 247 -11.74 28.25 5.03
CA LEU A 247 -11.10 26.98 5.33
C LEU A 247 -11.93 26.16 6.33
N GLU A 248 -12.46 26.80 7.37
CA GLU A 248 -13.25 26.14 8.40
C GLU A 248 -14.55 25.55 7.83
N GLN A 249 -15.19 26.26 6.88
CA GLN A 249 -16.37 25.75 6.19
C GLN A 249 -16.04 24.56 5.30
N LEU A 250 -14.89 24.57 4.61
CA LEU A 250 -14.42 23.43 3.83
C LEU A 250 -14.06 22.25 4.73
N GLU A 251 -13.41 22.50 5.86
CA GLU A 251 -13.08 21.47 6.84
C GLU A 251 -14.32 20.85 7.46
N ALA A 252 -15.40 21.61 7.67
CA ALA A 252 -16.68 21.08 8.14
C ALA A 252 -17.28 20.04 7.18
N LEU A 253 -16.95 20.11 5.89
CA LEU A 253 -17.38 19.14 4.88
C LEU A 253 -16.54 17.85 4.87
N LEU A 254 -15.46 17.77 5.66
CA LEU A 254 -14.62 16.57 5.70
C LEU A 254 -15.36 15.38 6.33
N PRO A 255 -15.07 14.13 5.92
CA PRO A 255 -15.82 12.96 6.38
C PRO A 255 -15.84 12.72 7.89
N TRP A 256 -14.82 13.18 8.62
CA TRP A 256 -14.76 13.07 10.08
C TRP A 256 -15.45 14.21 10.82
N ASN A 257 -15.90 15.26 10.11
CA ASN A 257 -16.66 16.38 10.64
C ASN A 257 -18.14 16.35 10.19
N ALA A 258 -18.48 15.55 9.17
CA ALA A 258 -19.83 15.44 8.65
C ALA A 258 -20.73 14.56 9.55
N GLU A 259 -21.81 15.14 10.08
CA GLU A 259 -22.82 14.43 10.87
C GLU A 259 -23.83 13.71 9.95
N LEU A 260 -23.41 12.58 9.39
CA LEU A 260 -24.20 11.81 8.41
C LEU A 260 -24.46 10.37 8.88
N PRO A 261 -25.52 9.72 8.36
CA PRO A 261 -25.82 8.35 8.73
C PRO A 261 -24.66 7.40 8.40
N ALA A 262 -24.34 6.53 9.35
CA ALA A 262 -23.33 5.50 9.18
C ALA A 262 -23.78 4.46 8.13
N SER A 263 -22.82 3.99 7.34
CA SER A 263 -23.09 3.00 6.30
C SER A 263 -23.36 1.62 6.90
N LYS A 264 -24.57 1.10 6.67
CA LYS A 264 -25.02 -0.21 7.19
C LYS A 264 -24.39 -1.42 6.46
N LYS A 265 -23.55 -1.22 5.43
CA LYS A 265 -23.01 -2.28 4.56
C LYS A 265 -21.55 -2.12 4.13
N VAL A 266 -20.66 -1.60 4.99
CA VAL A 266 -19.22 -1.56 4.67
C VAL A 266 -18.49 -2.60 5.49
N ALA A 267 -17.75 -3.50 4.82
CA ALA A 267 -16.75 -4.31 5.48
C ALA A 267 -15.73 -3.35 6.11
N GLN A 268 -15.68 -3.29 7.43
CA GLN A 268 -14.73 -2.44 8.14
C GLN A 268 -13.32 -2.87 7.73
N TYR A 269 -12.58 -1.95 7.11
CA TYR A 269 -11.18 -2.18 6.73
C TYR A 269 -10.29 -2.00 7.96
N GLY A 270 -10.25 -3.03 8.83
CA GLY A 270 -9.28 -3.16 9.93
C GLY A 270 -7.87 -3.54 9.46
#